data_AF-A0A7J2R340-F1
#
_entry.id   AF-A0A7J2R340-F1
#
_cell.length_a   1.000
_cell.length_b   1.000
_cell.length_c   1.000
_cell.angle_alpha   90.00
_cell.angle_beta   90.00
_cell.angle_gamma   90.00
#
_symmetry.space_group_name_H-M   'P 1'
#
loop_
_entity.id
_entity.type
_entity.pdbx_description
1 polymer ?
#
loop_
_entity_poly.entity_id
_entity_poly.type
_entity_poly.pdbx_seq_one_letter_code
_entity_poly.pdbx_strand_id
1 'polypeptide(L)' 'MKLKALKDLNLCEIYCKQGERCINKVLKQEAIKWVNEVDGRKWNADEWIREFFNITEEELK' A
#
# COMPACT_ATOMS: atom_id res chain seq x y z
N MET A 1 -15.71 -9.05 -8.15
CA MET A 1 -14.34 -9.61 -8.15
C MET A 1 -13.75 -9.40 -6.76
N LYS A 2 -13.04 -10.39 -6.20
CA LYS A 2 -12.27 -10.19 -4.96
C LYS A 2 -10.92 -9.61 -5.36
N LEU A 3 -10.63 -8.37 -4.96
CA LEU A 3 -9.34 -7.74 -5.21
C LEU A 3 -8.28 -8.43 -4.36
N LYS A 4 -7.14 -8.77 -4.97
CA LYS A 4 -5.98 -9.28 -4.26
C LYS A 4 -5.28 -8.12 -3.55
N ALA A 5 -4.89 -8.32 -2.31
CA ALA A 5 -4.04 -7.36 -1.61
C ALA A 5 -2.59 -7.51 -2.09
N LEU A 6 -1.75 -6.51 -1.82
CA LEU A 6 -0.33 -6.47 -2.17
C LEU A 6 0.42 -7.69 -1.61
N LYS A 7 0.02 -8.17 -0.42
CA LYS A 7 0.58 -9.39 0.20
C LYS A 7 0.27 -10.68 -0.58
N ASP A 8 -0.81 -10.67 -1.36
CA ASP A 8 -1.23 -11.81 -2.19
C ASP A 8 -0.52 -11.80 -3.57
N LEU A 9 0.17 -10.70 -3.89
CA LEU A 9 1.02 -10.56 -5.05
C LEU A 9 2.46 -10.87 -4.59
N ASN A 10 3.00 -12.03 -4.97
CA ASN A 10 4.34 -12.49 -4.57
C ASN A 10 5.47 -11.67 -5.25
N LEU A 11 5.48 -10.36 -5.03
CA LEU A 11 6.30 -9.37 -5.76
C LEU A 11 7.73 -9.27 -5.22
N CYS A 12 7.99 -9.74 -3.99
CA CYS A 12 9.34 -9.79 -3.43
C CYS A 12 10.26 -10.71 -4.22
N GLU A 13 9.74 -11.73 -4.89
CA GLU A 13 10.54 -12.63 -5.74
C GLU A 13 10.95 -11.99 -7.07
N ILE A 14 10.26 -10.93 -7.53
CA ILE A 14 10.49 -10.37 -8.87
C ILE A 14 11.65 -9.35 -8.85
N TYR A 15 11.91 -8.66 -7.74
CA TYR A 15 12.88 -7.55 -7.70
C TYR A 15 13.80 -7.49 -6.46
N CYS A 16 13.90 -8.55 -5.65
CA CYS A 16 14.81 -8.50 -4.49
C CYS A 16 16.13 -9.24 -4.77
N LYS A 17 16.92 -8.74 -5.74
CA LYS A 17 18.36 -9.05 -5.78
C LYS A 17 19.07 -8.05 -4.87
N GLN A 18 19.67 -8.59 -3.80
CA GLN A 18 20.45 -7.93 -2.75
C GLN A 18 20.95 -6.52 -3.10
N GLY A 19 20.28 -5.49 -2.57
CA GLY A 19 20.71 -4.09 -2.65
C GLY A 19 19.58 -3.10 -2.98
N GLU A 20 18.53 -3.55 -3.66
CA GLU A 20 17.40 -2.70 -4.01
C GLU A 20 16.32 -2.73 -2.91
N ARG A 21 15.87 -1.55 -2.47
CA ARG A 21 14.74 -1.42 -1.53
C ARG A 21 13.55 -2.18 -2.11
N CYS A 22 12.91 -3.04 -1.31
CA CYS A 22 11.68 -3.73 -1.74
C CYS A 22 10.67 -2.70 -2.24
N ILE A 23 10.38 -2.69 -3.54
CA ILE A 23 9.45 -1.75 -4.20
C ILE A 23 8.12 -1.71 -3.45
N ASN A 24 7.63 -2.86 -2.96
CA ASN A 24 6.43 -2.96 -2.13
C ASN A 24 6.46 -2.08 -0.88
N LYS A 25 7.61 -1.99 -0.19
CA LYS A 25 7.75 -1.18 1.02
C LYS A 25 7.68 0.31 0.69
N VAL A 26 8.34 0.72 -0.40
CA VAL A 26 8.31 2.12 -0.88
C VAL A 26 6.89 2.50 -1.31
N LEU A 27 6.24 1.66 -2.12
CA LEU A 27 4.87 1.91 -2.58
C LEU A 27 3.86 1.94 -1.42
N LYS A 28 4.00 1.04 -0.43
CA LYS A 28 3.15 1.09 0.78
C LYS A 28 3.34 2.40 1.55
N GLN A 29 4.56 2.91 1.67
CA GLN A 29 4.83 4.19 2.32
C GLN A 29 4.21 5.38 1.56
N GLU A 30 4.32 5.41 0.23
CA GLU A 30 3.69 6.46 -0.57
C GLU A 30 2.15 6.37 -0.52
N ALA A 31 1.59 5.17 -0.48
CA ALA A 31 0.16 4.96 -0.29
C ALA A 31 -0.33 5.49 1.07
N ILE A 32 0.41 5.25 2.16
CA ILE A 32 0.09 5.81 3.49
C ILE A 32 0.08 7.34 3.46
N LYS A 33 1.09 7.97 2.84
CA LYS A 33 1.12 9.44 2.69
C LYS A 33 -0.11 9.93 1.94
N TRP A 34 -0.44 9.29 0.83
CA TRP A 34 -1.58 9.69 0.01
C TRP A 34 -2.89 9.56 0.78
N VAL A 35 -3.10 8.46 1.51
CA VAL A 35 -4.27 8.29 2.40
C VAL A 35 -4.35 9.43 3.42
N ASN A 36 -3.26 9.73 4.12
CA ASN A 36 -3.22 10.81 5.12
C ASN A 36 -3.45 12.20 4.52
N GLU A 37 -3.03 12.45 3.28
CA GLU A 37 -3.29 13.73 2.57
C GLU A 37 -4.74 13.85 2.08
N VAL A 38 -5.39 12.72 1.80
CA VAL A 38 -6.78 12.64 1.32
C VAL A 38 -7.77 12.58 2.46
N ASP A 39 -7.38 12.10 3.65
CA ASP A 39 -8.23 12.05 4.85
C ASP A 39 -8.65 13.46 5.28
N GLY A 40 -9.83 13.87 4.81
CA GLY A 40 -10.32 15.26 4.80
C GLY A 40 -11.19 15.57 3.57
N ARG A 41 -10.98 14.84 2.47
CA ARG A 41 -11.84 14.78 1.28
C ARG A 41 -12.41 13.36 1.21
N LYS A 42 -13.66 13.16 1.64
CA LYS A 42 -14.36 11.86 1.56
C LYS A 42 -14.31 11.31 0.13
N TRP A 43 -13.35 10.44 -0.15
CA TRP A 43 -13.18 9.84 -1.46
C TRP A 43 -13.04 8.33 -1.30
N ASN A 44 -13.89 7.58 -2.01
CA ASN A 44 -13.92 6.11 -2.01
C ASN A 44 -12.59 5.48 -2.51
N ALA A 45 -11.69 6.29 -3.07
CA ALA A 45 -10.34 5.85 -3.42
C ALA A 45 -9.53 5.43 -2.18
N ASP A 46 -9.77 6.05 -1.02
CA ASP A 46 -9.08 5.75 0.24
C ASP A 46 -9.25 4.27 0.65
N GLU A 47 -10.48 3.78 0.63
CA GLU A 47 -10.81 2.42 1.05
C GLU A 47 -10.09 1.37 0.20
N TRP A 48 -10.11 1.54 -1.13
CA TRP A 48 -9.41 0.61 -2.03
C TRP A 48 -7.89 0.63 -1.85
N ILE A 49 -7.29 1.80 -1.64
CA ILE A 49 -5.84 1.94 -1.43
C ILE A 49 -5.45 1.24 -0.12
N ARG A 50 -6.22 1.45 0.95
CA ARG A 50 -5.99 0.84 2.26
C ARG A 50 -6.12 -0.68 2.20
N GLU A 51 -7.13 -1.20 1.50
CA GLU A 51 -7.29 -2.64 1.27
C GLU A 51 -6.16 -3.22 0.41
N PHE A 52 -5.82 -2.57 -0.71
CA PHE A 52 -4.80 -3.06 -1.63
C PHE A 52 -3.42 -3.08 -0.96
N PHE A 53 -3.02 -2.01 -0.28
CA PHE A 53 -1.71 -1.94 0.39
C PHE A 53 -1.70 -2.59 1.78
N ASN A 54 -2.85 -3.08 2.28
CA ASN A 54 -3.00 -3.63 3.62
C ASN A 54 -2.50 -2.62 4.68
N ILE A 55 -2.96 -1.37 4.56
CA ILE A 55 -2.66 -0.26 5.48
C ILE A 55 -3.61 -0.35 6.67
N THR A 56 -3.05 -0.41 7.87
CA THR A 56 -3.82 -0.45 9.12
C THR A 56 -4.05 0.94 9.70
N GLU A 57 -5.04 1.10 10.57
CA GLU A 57 -5.27 2.34 11.33
C GLU A 57 -4.05 2.79 12.15
N GLU A 58 -3.21 1.85 12.59
CA GLU A 58 -1.98 2.16 13.33
C GLU A 58 -0.91 2.80 12.43
N GLU A 59 -0.88 2.46 11.15
CA GLU A 59 0.07 3.01 10.17
C GLU A 59 -0.31 4.41 9.66
N LEU A 60 -1.54 4.86 9.97
CA LEU A 60 -2.04 6.19 9.59
C LEU A 60 -1.80 7.26 10.68
N LYS A 61 -1.31 6.88 11.86
CA LYS A 61 -1.00 7.77 13.00
C LYS A 61 0.43 8.30 12.94
#